data_AF-A0A0N1DME3-F1
#
_entry.id   AF-A0A0N1DME3-F1
#
_cell.length_a   1.000
_cell.length_b   1.000
_cell.length_c   1.000
_cell.angle_alpha   90.00
_cell.angle_beta   90.00
_cell.angle_gamma   90.00
#
_symmetry.space_group_name_H-M   'P 1'
#
loop_
_entity.id
_entity.type
_entity.pdbx_description
1 polymer ?
#
loop_
_entity_poly.entity_id
_entity_poly.type
_entity_poly.pdbx_seq_one_letter_code
_entity_poly.pdbx_strand_id
1 'polypeptide(L)'
;MKFKIASKAVMYPFSLLRRIGFSSQTMQRFERFRSREEKKGRVVSILKWADGTWCILALHCEKFGFVVVDEGQQIDAYEDARSLIDGDFLPLLSLRWEAHA
;
A
#
# COMPACT_ATOMS: atom_id res chain seq x y z
N MET A 1 0.94 12.81 17.92
CA MET A 1 0.16 13.23 16.73
C MET A 1 0.33 12.24 15.57
N LYS A 2 1.55 11.77 15.27
CA LYS A 2 1.83 10.78 14.21
C LYS A 2 1.04 9.47 14.34
N PHE A 3 0.91 8.90 15.54
CA PHE A 3 0.12 7.68 15.78
C PHE A 3 -1.34 7.79 15.32
N LYS A 4 -2.01 8.91 15.60
CA LYS A 4 -3.40 9.16 15.16
C LYS A 4 -3.53 9.30 13.64
N ILE A 5 -2.45 9.67 12.96
CA ILE A 5 -2.41 9.71 11.50
C ILE A 5 -2.18 8.30 11.00
N ALA A 6 -1.13 7.63 11.48
CA ALA A 6 -0.69 6.30 11.06
C ALA A 6 -1.80 5.22 11.10
N SER A 7 -2.70 5.24 12.09
CA SER A 7 -3.82 4.30 12.17
C SER A 7 -5.08 4.69 11.37
N LYS A 8 -5.00 5.74 10.54
CA LYS A 8 -6.14 6.28 9.77
C LYS A 8 -5.84 6.37 8.28
N ALA A 9 -5.41 5.26 7.71
CA ALA A 9 -5.20 5.16 6.28
C ALA A 9 -6.54 5.09 5.53
N VAL A 10 -6.61 5.73 4.36
CA VAL A 10 -7.73 5.56 3.42
C VAL A 10 -7.26 4.70 2.26
N MET A 11 -8.04 3.66 1.94
CA MET A 11 -7.75 2.77 0.83
C MET A 11 -8.37 3.28 -0.47
N TYR A 12 -7.59 3.25 -1.55
CA TYR A 12 -8.02 3.61 -2.90
C TYR A 12 -7.68 2.50 -3.89
N PRO A 13 -8.43 2.39 -5.00
CA PRO A 13 -8.08 1.48 -6.08
C PRO A 13 -6.77 1.89 -6.74
N PHE A 14 -6.00 0.90 -7.24
CA PHE A 14 -4.76 1.13 -7.98
C PHE A 14 -4.93 2.07 -9.18
N SER A 15 -6.11 2.10 -9.80
CA SER A 15 -6.45 2.98 -10.93
C SER A 15 -6.27 4.47 -10.60
N LEU A 16 -6.28 4.86 -9.32
CA LEU A 16 -5.99 6.22 -8.89
C LEU A 16 -4.62 6.71 -9.38
N LEU A 17 -3.59 5.85 -9.40
CA LEU A 17 -2.23 6.24 -9.81
C LEU A 17 -2.16 6.72 -11.26
N ARG A 18 -3.01 6.17 -12.14
CA ARG A 18 -3.08 6.58 -13.56
C ARG A 18 -3.57 8.03 -13.72
N ARG A 19 -4.23 8.59 -12.70
CA ARG A 19 -4.73 9.97 -12.70
C ARG A 19 -3.75 10.98 -12.11
N ILE A 20 -2.74 10.52 -11.36
CA ILE A 20 -1.81 11.38 -10.60
C ILE A 20 -0.64 11.91 -11.46
N GLY A 21 -0.40 11.33 -12.64
CA GLY A 21 0.58 11.85 -13.59
C GLY A 21 2.03 11.45 -13.30
N PHE A 22 2.26 10.25 -12.74
CA PHE A 22 3.61 9.69 -12.62
C PHE A 22 4.27 9.49 -14.00
N SER A 23 5.61 9.52 -14.03
CA SER A 23 6.37 9.21 -15.25
C SER A 23 6.06 7.80 -15.76
N SER A 24 6.20 7.58 -17.08
CA SER A 24 5.92 6.28 -17.69
C SER A 24 6.79 5.16 -17.10
N GLN A 25 8.05 5.45 -16.76
CA GLN A 25 8.95 4.47 -16.13
C GLN A 25 8.46 4.07 -14.73
N THR A 26 8.03 5.04 -13.93
CA THR A 26 7.49 4.79 -12.59
C THR A 26 6.18 4.02 -12.66
N MET A 27 5.27 4.40 -13.57
CA MET A 27 4.03 3.65 -13.81
C MET A 27 4.29 2.21 -14.25
N GLN A 28 5.28 1.96 -15.11
CA GLN A 28 5.66 0.59 -15.48
C GLN A 28 6.17 -0.22 -14.27
N ARG A 29 6.93 0.40 -13.35
CA ARG A 29 7.35 -0.27 -12.11
C ARG A 29 6.15 -0.65 -11.25
N PHE A 30 5.16 0.23 -11.14
CA PHE A 30 3.92 -0.03 -10.40
C PHE A 30 3.10 -1.17 -11.01
N GLU A 31 2.91 -1.17 -12.33
CA GLU A 31 2.17 -2.22 -13.02
C GLU A 31 2.91 -3.58 -12.93
N ARG A 32 4.24 -3.59 -13.03
CA ARG A 32 5.04 -4.81 -12.81
C ARG A 32 4.91 -5.36 -11.40
N PHE A 33 4.95 -4.47 -10.40
CA PHE A 33 4.70 -4.83 -9.01
C PHE A 33 3.31 -5.46 -8.85
N ARG A 34 2.28 -4.76 -9.35
CA ARG A 34 0.90 -5.22 -9.30
C ARG A 34 0.73 -6.59 -9.93
N SER A 35 1.17 -6.75 -11.17
CA SER A 35 1.05 -8.01 -11.92
C SER A 35 1.74 -9.17 -11.19
N ARG A 36 2.91 -8.92 -10.59
CA ARG A 36 3.63 -9.94 -9.83
C ARG A 36 2.86 -10.38 -8.58
N GLU A 37 2.23 -9.46 -7.87
CA GLU A 37 1.50 -9.78 -6.63
C GLU A 37 0.12 -10.38 -6.93
N GLU A 38 -0.60 -9.91 -7.95
CA GLU A 38 -1.87 -10.51 -8.40
C GLU A 38 -1.69 -11.97 -8.85
N LYS A 39 -0.56 -12.31 -9.49
CA LYS A 39 -0.20 -13.71 -9.80
C LYS A 39 -0.03 -14.60 -8.58
N LYS A 40 0.21 -14.02 -7.40
CA LYS A 40 0.27 -14.73 -6.11
C LYS A 40 -1.09 -14.76 -5.41
N GLY A 41 -2.18 -14.37 -6.09
CA GLY A 41 -3.52 -14.29 -5.51
C GLY A 41 -3.74 -13.10 -4.57
N ARG A 42 -2.88 -12.07 -4.65
CA ARG A 42 -2.97 -10.88 -3.79
C ARG A 42 -3.75 -9.76 -4.46
N VAL A 43 -4.46 -8.97 -3.65
CA VAL A 43 -5.10 -7.72 -4.08
C VAL A 43 -4.11 -6.58 -3.89
N VAL A 44 -4.08 -5.63 -4.84
CA VAL A 44 -3.18 -4.47 -4.78
C VAL A 44 -4.00 -3.18 -4.74
N SER A 45 -3.80 -2.41 -3.70
CA SER A 45 -4.50 -1.14 -3.42
C SER A 45 -3.51 -0.03 -3.07
N ILE A 46 -4.00 1.20 -2.98
CA ILE A 46 -3.24 2.35 -2.50
C ILE A 46 -3.71 2.67 -1.09
N LEU A 47 -2.79 2.81 -0.14
CA LEU A 47 -3.07 3.47 1.13
C LEU A 47 -2.56 4.90 1.07
N LYS A 48 -3.34 5.82 1.64
CA LYS A 48 -2.97 7.22 1.78
C LYS A 48 -3.36 7.74 3.16
N TRP A 49 -2.46 8.52 3.74
CA TRP A 49 -2.63 9.19 5.01
C TRP A 49 -2.86 10.70 4.82
N ALA A 50 -3.39 11.34 5.86
CA ALA A 50 -3.76 12.76 5.83
C ALA A 50 -2.58 13.71 5.64
N ASP A 51 -1.36 13.28 6.01
CA ASP A 51 -0.12 14.04 5.85
C ASP A 51 0.51 13.90 4.46
N GLY A 52 -0.13 13.16 3.55
CA GLY A 52 0.37 12.91 2.20
C GLY A 52 1.29 11.69 2.09
N THR A 53 1.62 11.01 3.19
CA THR A 53 2.27 9.70 3.13
C THR A 53 1.35 8.72 2.40
N TRP A 54 1.92 7.83 1.59
CA TRP A 54 1.16 6.87 0.78
C TRP A 54 2.00 5.65 0.41
N CYS A 55 1.34 4.55 0.08
CA CYS A 55 2.01 3.37 -0.47
C CYS A 55 1.11 2.60 -1.44
N ILE A 56 1.75 1.84 -2.34
CA ILE A 56 1.10 0.73 -3.05
C ILE A 56 1.25 -0.49 -2.17
N LEU A 57 0.13 -1.08 -1.80
CA LEU A 57 0.09 -2.18 -0.85
C LEU A 57 -0.52 -3.43 -1.49
N ALA A 58 0.23 -4.53 -1.48
CA ALA A 58 -0.27 -5.85 -1.82
C ALA A 58 -0.71 -6.62 -0.57
N LEU A 59 -1.91 -7.19 -0.62
CA LEU A 59 -2.62 -7.80 0.51
C LEU A 59 -3.09 -9.20 0.14
N HIS A 60 -3.02 -10.14 1.08
CA HIS A 60 -3.66 -11.43 0.92
C HIS A 60 -5.19 -11.28 1.11
N CYS A 61 -5.99 -11.89 0.25
CA CYS A 61 -7.46 -11.86 0.36
C CYS A 61 -7.99 -13.27 0.61
N GLU A 62 -8.33 -13.58 1.86
CA GLU A 62 -8.96 -14.86 2.20
C GLU A 62 -10.49 -14.77 2.11
N LYS A 63 -10.98 -14.75 0.87
CA LYS A 63 -12.41 -14.82 0.50
C LYS A 63 -13.28 -13.64 1.00
N PHE A 64 -14.31 -13.31 0.23
CA PHE A 64 -15.31 -12.25 0.47
C PHE A 64 -14.90 -10.79 0.24
N GLY A 65 -13.86 -10.52 -0.55
CA GLY A 65 -13.72 -9.23 -1.25
C GLY A 65 -13.52 -7.98 -0.36
N PHE A 66 -13.46 -8.14 0.97
CA PHE A 66 -13.12 -7.10 1.92
C PHE A 66 -11.75 -7.40 2.49
N VAL A 67 -10.78 -6.56 2.12
CA VAL A 67 -9.48 -6.54 2.78
C VAL A 67 -9.54 -5.50 3.88
N VAL A 68 -9.53 -5.96 5.12
CA VAL A 68 -9.40 -5.10 6.31
C VAL A 68 -7.94 -5.10 6.71
N VAL A 69 -7.33 -3.92 6.74
CA VAL A 69 -6.00 -3.71 7.32
C VAL A 69 -6.22 -3.20 8.74
N ASP A 70 -5.82 -3.98 9.74
CA ASP A 70 -6.01 -3.59 11.14
C ASP A 70 -5.14 -2.38 11.52
N GLU A 71 -5.39 -1.79 12.69
CA GLU A 71 -4.69 -0.57 13.13
C GLU A 71 -3.17 -0.78 13.23
N GLY A 72 -2.72 -1.96 13.68
CA GLY A 72 -1.29 -2.29 13.77
C GLY A 72 -0.66 -2.34 12.39
N GLN A 73 -1.28 -3.09 11.47
CA GLN A 73 -0.83 -3.18 10.08
C GLN A 73 -0.83 -1.82 9.36
N GLN A 74 -1.77 -0.92 9.68
CA GLN A 74 -1.77 0.44 9.14
C GLN A 74 -0.60 1.27 9.68
N ILE A 75 -0.28 1.14 10.96
CA ILE A 75 0.86 1.83 11.57
C ILE A 75 2.17 1.35 10.95
N ASP A 76 2.36 0.04 10.85
CA ASP A 76 3.57 -0.54 10.24
C ASP A 76 3.71 -0.11 8.78
N ALA A 77 2.62 -0.19 8.00
CA ALA A 77 2.62 0.26 6.61
C ALA A 77 2.91 1.76 6.47
N TYR A 78 2.48 2.58 7.43
CA TYR A 78 2.79 4.02 7.46
C TYR A 78 4.28 4.25 7.71
N GLU A 79 4.88 3.56 8.69
CA GLU A 79 6.29 3.72 9.04
C GLU A 79 7.22 3.25 7.91
N ASP A 80 6.90 2.11 7.29
CA ASP A 80 7.60 1.59 6.12
C ASP A 80 7.49 2.54 4.92
N ALA A 81 6.27 3.01 4.62
CA ALA A 81 6.03 3.94 3.53
C ALA A 81 6.79 5.25 3.73
N ARG A 82 6.76 5.78 4.96
CA ARG A 82 7.45 7.01 5.32
C ARG A 82 8.96 6.87 5.15
N SER A 83 9.53 5.77 5.64
CA SER A 83 10.97 5.50 5.53
C SER A 83 11.43 5.37 4.08
N LEU A 84 10.62 4.73 3.22
CA LEU A 84 10.90 4.64 1.79
C LEU A 84 10.84 6.00 1.11
N ILE A 85 9.82 6.80 1.39
CA ILE A 85 9.67 8.15 0.82
C ILE A 85 10.80 9.07 1.26
N ASP A 86 11.13 9.08 2.56
CA ASP A 86 12.21 9.91 3.11
C ASP A 86 13.59 9.46 2.57
N GLY A 87 13.69 8.23 2.04
CA GLY A 87 14.87 7.69 1.35
C GLY A 87 14.83 7.77 -0.19
N ASP A 88 13.89 8.50 -0.79
CA ASP A 88 13.70 8.62 -2.25
C ASP A 88 13.38 7.31 -2.99
N PHE A 89 12.77 6.35 -2.30
CA PHE A 89 12.29 5.09 -2.87
C PHE A 89 10.78 5.09 -3.15
N LEU A 90 10.35 4.21 -4.06
CA LEU A 90 8.94 3.99 -4.32
C LEU A 90 8.33 3.19 -3.15
N PRO A 91 7.23 3.65 -2.52
CA PRO A 91 6.62 2.98 -1.37
C PRO A 91 5.79 1.77 -1.83
N LEU A 92 6.47 0.70 -2.24
CA LEU A 92 5.90 -0.56 -2.72
C LEU A 92 5.96 -1.62 -1.63
N LEU A 93 4.84 -1.86 -0.96
CA LEU A 93 4.77 -2.74 0.20
C LEU A 93 3.97 -4.00 -0.11
N SER A 94 4.43 -5.11 0.43
CA SER A 94 3.75 -6.40 0.37
C SER A 94 3.53 -6.89 1.79
N LEU A 95 2.33 -6.67 2.34
CA LEU A 95 2.01 -7.24 3.65
C LEU A 95 1.98 -8.76 3.54
N ARG A 96 2.72 -9.41 4.43
CA ARG A 96 2.59 -10.83 4.67
C ARG A 96 1.54 -10.99 5.76
N TRP A 97 0.56 -11.86 5.50
CA TRP A 97 -0.33 -12.30 6.56
C TRP A 97 0.51 -13.13 7.52
N GLU A 98 0.95 -12.51 8.61
CA GLU A 98 1.40 -13.24 9.79
C GLU A 98 0.17 -13.29 10.69
N ALA A 99 -0.48 -14.44 10.76
CA ALA A 99 -1.44 -14.67 11.83
C ALA A 99 -0.63 -14.58 13.13
N HIS A 100 -0.62 -13.42 13.78
CA HIS A 100 -0.22 -13.31 15.17
C HIS A 100 -1.27 -14.08 15.97
N ALA A 101 -0.99 -15.38 16.15
CA ALA A 101 -1.66 -16.27 17.08
C ALA A 101 -1.10 -16.05 18.50
#